data_AF-A0A5C9BWV4-F1
#
_entry.id   AF-A0A5C9BWV4-F1
#
_cell.length_a   1.000
_cell.length_b   1.000
_cell.length_c   1.000
_cell.angle_alpha   90.00
_cell.angle_beta   90.00
_cell.angle_gamma   90.00
#
_symmetry.space_group_name_H-M   'P 1'
#
loop_
_entity.id
_entity.type
_entity.pdbx_description
1 polymer ?
#
loop_
_entity_poly.entity_id
_entity_poly.type
_entity_poly.pdbx_seq_one_letter_code
_entity_poly.pdbx_strand_id
1 'polypeptide(L)'
;MVTGLQREYRSSNGAQSRTLFLPTLLRMGLSENFEFRIESNTCTRTTETDSTQGTARAEGIAPVSVGLEYHFIDADGRQQPSVGVIARVFPRYGTRDFQTTRATGDFRLVADWDFLPEWSLNPNVGVALYESSDRRLLYAAGLFAATLNFNPSKSLSFFIDTGTPVF
;
A
#
# COMPACT_ATOMS: atom_id res chain seq x y z
N MET A 1 -0.63 -17.16 2.52
CA MET A 1 -0.81 -16.55 1.18
C MET A 1 -2.22 -16.00 1.12
N VAL A 2 -2.38 -14.74 0.74
CA VAL A 2 -3.68 -14.09 0.62
C VAL A 2 -3.81 -13.54 -0.80
N THR A 3 -4.95 -13.81 -1.43
CA THR A 3 -5.30 -13.23 -2.75
C THR A 3 -6.54 -12.39 -2.57
N GLY A 4 -6.52 -11.17 -3.08
CA GLY A 4 -7.62 -10.23 -2.99
C GLY A 4 -8.15 -9.80 -4.35
N LEU A 5 -9.32 -9.15 -4.34
CA LEU A 5 -9.83 -8.35 -5.44
C LEU A 5 -10.07 -6.95 -4.90
N GLN A 6 -9.40 -5.94 -5.46
CA GLN A 6 -9.56 -4.56 -5.06
C GLN A 6 -10.02 -3.72 -6.24
N ARG A 7 -10.97 -2.83 -5.99
CA ARG A 7 -11.51 -1.91 -6.99
C ARG A 7 -11.47 -0.50 -6.45
N GLU A 8 -10.71 0.36 -7.10
CA GLU A 8 -10.54 1.76 -6.73
C GLU A 8 -11.29 2.67 -7.71
N TYR A 9 -11.86 3.74 -7.16
CA TYR A 9 -12.49 4.80 -7.92
C TYR A 9 -11.87 6.12 -7.53
N ARG A 10 -11.39 6.86 -8.54
CA ARG A 10 -10.84 8.19 -8.35
C ARG A 10 -11.56 9.17 -9.27
N SER A 11 -12.00 10.29 -8.71
CA SER A 11 -12.59 11.41 -9.45
C SER A 11 -11.71 12.62 -9.21
N SER A 12 -11.20 13.25 -10.28
CA SER A 12 -10.36 14.44 -10.19
C SER A 12 -10.66 15.36 -11.37
N ASN A 13 -11.09 16.60 -11.12
CA ASN A 13 -11.33 17.64 -12.12
C ASN A 13 -12.10 17.19 -13.38
N GLY A 14 -13.16 16.39 -13.23
CA GLY A 14 -14.01 15.93 -14.34
C GLY A 14 -13.54 14.64 -15.03
N ALA A 15 -12.35 14.13 -14.70
CA ALA A 15 -11.88 12.82 -15.12
C ALA A 15 -12.26 11.73 -14.11
N GLN A 16 -12.78 10.61 -14.62
CA GLN A 16 -13.12 9.42 -13.81
C GLN A 16 -12.11 8.32 -14.11
N SER A 17 -11.39 7.86 -13.09
CA SER A 17 -10.48 6.72 -13.19
C SER A 17 -11.01 5.55 -12.37
N ARG A 18 -11.08 4.38 -13.01
CA ARG A 18 -11.45 3.11 -12.39
C ARG A 18 -10.30 2.14 -12.53
N THR A 19 -9.80 1.66 -11.39
CA THR A 19 -8.71 0.68 -11.38
C THR A 19 -9.15 -0.62 -10.71
N LEU A 20 -8.87 -1.75 -11.37
CA LEU A 20 -9.06 -3.09 -10.82
C LEU A 20 -7.69 -3.71 -10.54
N PHE A 21 -7.52 -4.26 -9.34
CA PHE A 21 -6.31 -4.94 -8.90
C PHE A 21 -6.61 -6.36 -8.42
N LEU A 22 -5.72 -7.29 -8.77
CA LEU A 22 -5.66 -8.63 -8.21
C LEU A 22 -4.37 -8.78 -7.40
N PRO A 23 -4.33 -8.26 -6.15
CA PRO A 23 -3.17 -8.37 -5.30
C PRO A 23 -3.01 -9.79 -4.79
N THR A 24 -1.78 -10.30 -4.88
CA THR A 24 -1.33 -11.50 -4.21
C THR A 24 -0.28 -11.11 -3.19
N LEU A 25 -0.53 -11.39 -1.92
CA LEU A 25 0.38 -11.09 -0.82
C LEU A 25 0.85 -12.38 -0.14
N LEU A 26 2.16 -12.57 -0.13
CA LEU A 26 2.84 -13.61 0.64
C LEU A 26 3.56 -12.95 1.82
N ARG A 27 3.23 -13.40 3.03
CA ARG A 27 3.89 -13.01 4.28
C ARG A 27 4.55 -14.24 4.88
N MET A 28 5.80 -14.09 5.30
CA MET A 28 6.60 -15.14 5.92
C MET A 28 7.29 -14.56 7.15
N GLY A 29 6.92 -15.04 8.35
CA GLY A 29 7.65 -14.73 9.57
C GLY A 29 9.01 -15.43 9.55
N LEU A 30 10.09 -14.66 9.57
CA LEU A 30 11.46 -15.18 9.61
C LEU A 30 11.94 -15.38 11.06
N SER A 31 11.47 -14.52 11.97
CA SER A 31 11.74 -14.54 13.40
C SER A 31 10.59 -13.84 14.14
N GLU A 32 10.64 -13.78 15.47
CA GLU A 32 9.63 -13.07 16.29
C GLU A 32 9.56 -11.58 15.92
N ASN A 33 10.68 -10.99 15.50
CA ASN A 33 10.79 -9.57 15.17
C ASN A 33 10.81 -9.27 13.67
N PHE A 34 10.85 -10.29 12.80
CA PHE A 34 11.05 -10.08 11.36
C PHE A 34 9.97 -10.77 10.52
N GLU A 35 9.27 -9.99 9.72
CA GLU A 35 8.34 -10.49 8.71
C GLU A 35 8.83 -10.09 7.31
N PHE A 36 8.91 -11.07 6.42
CA PHE A 36 9.22 -10.84 5.03
C PHE A 36 7.94 -10.85 4.19
N ARG A 37 7.85 -9.91 3.25
CA ARG A 37 6.67 -9.66 2.42
C ARG A 37 7.03 -9.67 0.95
N ILE A 38 6.28 -10.44 0.16
CA ILE A 38 6.28 -10.31 -1.30
C ILE A 38 4.86 -9.98 -1.72
N GLU A 39 4.69 -8.88 -2.43
CA GLU A 39 3.41 -8.45 -2.96
C GLU A 39 3.50 -8.37 -4.48
N SER A 40 2.55 -8.98 -5.18
CA SER A 40 2.47 -8.92 -6.64
C SER A 40 1.06 -8.50 -7.06
N ASN A 41 0.99 -7.46 -7.87
CA ASN A 41 -0.25 -7.04 -8.51
C ASN A 41 -0.34 -7.72 -9.88
N THR A 42 -0.96 -8.90 -9.87
CA THR A 42 -0.96 -9.83 -11.02
C THR A 42 -1.62 -9.23 -12.27
N CYS A 43 -2.59 -8.34 -12.10
CA CYS A 43 -3.22 -7.61 -13.18
C CYS A 43 -3.74 -6.26 -12.65
N THR A 44 -3.33 -5.18 -13.31
CA THR A 44 -3.84 -3.83 -13.08
C THR A 44 -4.47 -3.32 -14.36
N ARG A 45 -5.76 -3.01 -14.29
CA ARG A 45 -6.50 -2.40 -15.40
C ARG A 45 -7.05 -1.07 -14.95
N THR A 46 -6.58 0.00 -15.60
CA THR A 46 -7.03 1.38 -15.35
C THR A 46 -7.80 1.86 -16.58
N THR A 47 -9.05 2.25 -16.36
CA THR A 47 -9.86 2.95 -17.36
C THR A 47 -9.99 4.39 -16.89
N GLU A 48 -9.49 5.32 -17.69
CA GLU A 48 -9.63 6.76 -17.46
C GLU A 48 -10.59 7.33 -18.51
N THR A 49 -11.64 8.00 -18.05
CA THR A 49 -12.63 8.65 -18.92
C THR A 49 -12.53 10.15 -18.69
N ASP A 50 -12.15 10.89 -19.73
CA ASP A 50 -12.14 12.36 -19.75
C ASP A 50 -13.31 12.86 -20.63
N SER A 51 -14.10 13.81 -20.11
CA SER A 51 -15.23 14.42 -20.81
C SER A 51 -14.85 15.18 -22.10
N THR A 52 -13.57 15.50 -22.29
CA THR A 52 -13.06 16.28 -23.44
C THR A 52 -12.22 15.46 -24.42
N GLN A 53 -11.60 14.35 -24.00
CA GLN A 53 -10.66 13.55 -24.82
C GLN A 53 -11.08 12.10 -25.06
N GLY A 54 -12.21 11.64 -24.48
CA GLY A 54 -12.70 10.27 -24.63
C GLY A 54 -12.15 9.31 -23.57
N THR A 55 -12.29 7.99 -23.81
CA THR A 55 -11.89 6.94 -22.85
C THR A 55 -10.50 6.41 -23.18
N ALA A 56 -9.53 6.66 -22.30
CA ALA A 56 -8.21 6.04 -22.32
C ALA A 56 -8.22 4.75 -21.47
N ARG A 57 -7.63 3.66 -21.99
CA ARG A 57 -7.57 2.37 -21.30
C ARG A 57 -6.12 1.92 -21.22
N ALA A 58 -5.59 1.84 -20.00
CA ALA A 58 -4.27 1.30 -19.71
C ALA A 58 -4.43 -0.10 -19.07
N GLU A 59 -3.72 -1.07 -19.62
CA GLU A 59 -3.73 -2.46 -19.12
C GLU A 59 -2.30 -2.99 -19.02
N GLY A 60 -1.96 -3.51 -17.84
CA GLY A 60 -0.69 -4.19 -17.66
C GLY A 60 -0.55 -4.88 -16.31
N ILE A 61 0.61 -5.51 -16.14
CA ILE A 61 1.02 -6.13 -14.90
C ILE A 61 1.78 -5.07 -14.12
N ALA A 62 1.32 -4.78 -12.89
CA ALA A 62 1.99 -3.83 -12.02
C ALA A 62 3.24 -4.47 -11.38
N PRO A 63 4.22 -3.67 -10.94
CA PRO A 63 5.46 -4.20 -10.38
C PRO A 63 5.23 -5.09 -9.17
N VAL A 64 6.06 -6.13 -9.03
CA VAL A 64 6.19 -6.88 -7.77
C VAL A 64 6.91 -5.98 -6.76
N SER A 65 6.51 -6.05 -5.49
CA SER A 65 7.24 -5.43 -4.38
C SER A 65 7.80 -6.50 -3.45
N VAL A 66 8.98 -6.22 -2.92
CA VAL A 66 9.63 -7.02 -1.89
C VAL A 66 9.80 -6.14 -0.68
N GLY A 67 9.35 -6.61 0.47
CA GLY A 67 9.34 -5.87 1.71
C GLY A 67 9.89 -6.68 2.89
N LEU A 68 10.44 -5.95 3.85
CA LEU A 68 10.80 -6.47 5.16
C LEU A 68 10.15 -5.57 6.20
N GLU A 69 9.53 -6.19 7.19
CA GLU A 69 9.05 -5.54 8.39
C GLU A 69 9.89 -6.01 9.57
N TYR A 70 10.29 -5.05 10.39
CA TYR A 70 11.01 -5.27 11.63
C TYR A 70 10.23 -4.66 12.79
N HIS A 71 9.79 -5.50 13.71
CA HIS A 71 9.13 -5.11 14.95
C HIS A 71 10.16 -4.97 16.07
N PHE A 72 10.14 -3.83 16.76
CA PHE A 72 11.09 -3.52 17.84
C PHE A 72 10.44 -3.05 19.13
N ILE A 73 9.13 -2.79 19.11
CA ILE A 73 8.32 -2.62 20.31
C ILE A 73 7.17 -3.61 20.21
N ASP A 74 7.05 -4.50 21.19
CA ASP A 74 5.93 -5.42 21.29
C ASP A 74 4.74 -4.73 21.98
N ALA A 75 3.53 -5.15 21.62
CA ALA A 75 2.33 -4.68 22.29
C ALA A 75 2.27 -5.21 23.73
N ASP A 76 2.12 -4.32 24.71
CA ASP A 76 1.81 -4.68 26.10
C ASP A 76 0.38 -4.27 26.45
N GLY A 77 -0.51 -5.25 26.30
CA GLY A 77 -1.95 -5.08 26.50
C GLY A 77 -2.52 -3.95 25.65
N ARG A 78 -3.27 -3.05 26.28
CA ARG A 78 -3.90 -1.89 25.61
C ARG A 78 -3.14 -0.58 25.79
N GLN A 79 -2.10 -0.57 26.62
CA GLN A 79 -1.41 0.67 27.02
C GLN A 79 -0.20 0.97 26.13
N GLN A 80 0.37 -0.06 25.50
CA GLN A 80 1.52 0.07 24.63
C GLN A 80 1.19 -0.47 23.23
N PRO A 81 1.30 0.36 22.18
CA PRO A 81 1.19 -0.12 20.81
C PRO A 81 2.42 -0.95 20.43
N SER A 82 2.21 -1.93 19.56
CA SER A 82 3.31 -2.53 18.81
C SER A 82 3.85 -1.49 17.83
N VAL A 83 5.17 -1.43 17.67
CA VAL A 83 5.82 -0.50 16.74
C VAL A 83 6.87 -1.23 15.92
N GLY A 84 6.85 -0.94 14.62
CA GLY A 84 7.74 -1.53 13.65
C GLY A 84 8.14 -0.56 12.56
N VAL A 85 9.12 -0.99 11.76
CA VAL A 85 9.48 -0.33 10.51
C VAL A 85 9.26 -1.29 9.36
N ILE A 86 8.74 -0.77 8.25
CA ILE A 86 8.58 -1.50 7.00
C ILE A 86 9.47 -0.84 5.96
N ALA A 87 10.36 -1.61 5.34
CA ALA A 87 11.10 -1.21 4.16
C ALA A 87 10.58 -2.00 2.96
N ARG A 88 10.27 -1.32 1.86
CA ARG A 88 9.84 -1.96 0.61
C ARG A 88 10.62 -1.43 -0.57
N VAL A 89 10.90 -2.33 -1.50
CA VAL A 89 11.53 -2.04 -2.79
C VAL A 89 10.63 -2.57 -3.89
N PHE A 90 10.40 -1.72 -4.89
CA PHE A 90 9.69 -2.06 -6.12
C PHE A 90 10.74 -2.13 -7.23
N PRO A 91 11.24 -3.34 -7.58
CA PRO A 91 12.17 -3.52 -8.68
C PRO A 91 11.62 -3.01 -10.01
N ARG A 92 12.52 -2.80 -10.97
CA ARG A 92 12.21 -2.45 -12.36
C ARG A 92 11.44 -3.62 -12.98
N TYR A 93 10.12 -3.53 -12.98
CA TYR A 93 9.26 -4.59 -13.46
C TYR A 93 7.92 -4.00 -13.91
N GLY A 94 7.13 -4.80 -14.61
CA GLY A 94 5.85 -4.39 -15.18
C GLY A 94 5.89 -4.30 -16.69
N THR A 95 4.71 -4.22 -17.29
CA THR A 95 4.52 -4.27 -18.75
C THR A 95 3.81 -3.02 -19.25
N ARG A 96 4.15 -2.57 -20.46
CA ARG A 96 3.50 -1.42 -21.15
C ARG A 96 3.52 -0.17 -20.28
N ASP A 97 2.35 0.38 -19.95
CA ASP A 97 2.20 1.65 -19.26
C ASP A 97 2.63 1.60 -17.79
N PHE A 98 2.76 0.40 -17.21
CA PHE A 98 3.18 0.17 -15.83
C PHE A 98 4.65 -0.21 -15.68
N GLN A 99 5.44 -0.15 -16.76
CA GLN A 99 6.87 -0.42 -16.71
C GLN A 99 7.60 0.73 -15.99
N THR A 100 8.14 0.45 -14.81
CA THR A 100 9.04 1.37 -14.11
C THR A 100 10.44 1.29 -14.72
N THR A 101 11.07 2.44 -14.97
CA THR A 101 12.45 2.44 -15.52
C THR A 101 13.50 2.42 -14.44
N ARG A 102 13.12 2.77 -13.20
CA ARG A 102 13.98 2.77 -12.01
C ARG A 102 13.33 1.94 -10.89
N ALA A 103 14.17 1.43 -9.99
CA ALA A 103 13.67 0.83 -8.76
C ALA A 103 13.20 1.97 -7.85
N THR A 104 11.98 1.84 -7.34
CA THR A 104 11.41 2.74 -6.32
C THR A 104 11.34 2.01 -4.99
N GLY A 105 10.97 2.72 -3.93
CA GLY A 105 10.88 2.11 -2.61
C GLY A 105 10.20 3.04 -1.62
N ASP A 106 9.81 2.47 -0.50
CA ASP A 106 9.31 3.24 0.62
C ASP A 106 9.78 2.67 1.95
N PHE A 107 9.91 3.56 2.92
CA PHE A 107 10.25 3.25 4.28
C PHE A 107 9.20 3.86 5.19
N ARG A 108 8.60 3.05 6.07
CA ARG A 108 7.52 3.46 6.96
C ARG A 108 7.81 3.05 8.38
N LEU A 109 7.49 3.93 9.32
CA LEU A 109 7.22 3.61 10.71
C LEU A 109 5.75 3.25 10.82
N VAL A 110 5.44 2.12 11.44
CA VAL A 110 4.09 1.62 11.66
C VAL A 110 3.87 1.38 13.14
N ALA A 111 2.65 1.63 13.60
CA ALA A 111 2.22 1.17 14.91
C ALA A 111 0.91 0.40 14.78
N ASP A 112 0.71 -0.57 15.66
CA ASP A 112 -0.54 -1.31 15.83
C ASP A 112 -0.99 -1.20 17.28
N TRP A 113 -2.20 -0.68 17.50
CA TRP A 113 -2.71 -0.36 18.82
C TRP A 113 -4.13 -0.89 19.02
N ASP A 114 -4.27 -1.94 19.83
CA ASP A 114 -5.55 -2.44 20.33
C ASP A 114 -6.02 -1.65 21.56
N PHE A 115 -6.43 -0.39 21.34
CA PHE A 115 -6.70 0.57 22.42
C PHE A 115 -8.02 0.31 23.17
N LEU A 116 -9.00 -0.36 22.54
CA LEU A 116 -10.28 -0.75 23.16
C LEU A 116 -10.67 -2.18 22.73
N PRO A 117 -11.56 -2.87 23.47
CA PRO A 117 -12.11 -4.14 23.00
C PRO A 117 -12.69 -3.99 21.60
N GLU A 118 -12.30 -4.87 20.67
CA GLU A 118 -12.75 -4.88 19.26
C GLU A 118 -12.25 -3.71 18.41
N TRP A 119 -11.58 -2.69 18.97
CA TRP A 119 -11.06 -1.56 18.20
C TRP A 119 -9.55 -1.59 18.13
N SER A 120 -9.02 -1.39 16.93
CA SER A 120 -7.58 -1.19 16.73
C SER A 120 -7.30 0.02 15.85
N LEU A 121 -6.18 0.70 16.10
CA LEU A 121 -5.70 1.83 15.32
C LEU A 121 -4.32 1.51 14.77
N ASN A 122 -4.12 1.72 13.47
CA ASN A 122 -2.89 1.38 12.76
C ASN A 122 -2.36 2.61 12.02
N PRO A 123 -1.70 3.56 12.70
CA PRO A 123 -1.06 4.69 12.04
C PRO A 123 0.25 4.25 11.38
N ASN A 124 0.55 4.81 10.21
CA ASN A 124 1.82 4.66 9.53
C ASN A 124 2.28 5.99 8.94
N VAL A 125 3.57 6.27 9.07
CA VAL A 125 4.22 7.46 8.52
C VAL A 125 5.51 7.03 7.84
N GLY A 126 5.86 7.66 6.73
CA GLY A 126 7.04 7.23 5.98
C GLY A 126 7.48 8.18 4.90
N VAL A 127 8.41 7.69 4.10
CA VAL A 127 8.94 8.35 2.92
C VAL A 127 8.95 7.35 1.76
N ALA A 128 8.52 7.79 0.59
CA ALA A 128 8.63 7.03 -0.65
C ALA A 128 9.51 7.77 -1.65
N LEU A 129 10.25 6.99 -2.45
CA LEU A 129 10.93 7.46 -3.64
C LEU A 129 10.09 7.09 -4.85
N TYR A 130 9.60 8.08 -5.59
CA TYR A 130 8.80 7.90 -6.78
C TYR A 130 9.57 8.31 -8.03
N GLU A 131 9.23 7.69 -9.15
CA GLU A 131 9.72 8.09 -10.47
C GLU A 131 8.88 9.25 -11.00
N SER A 132 9.56 10.33 -11.43
CA SER A 132 8.91 11.47 -12.08
C SER A 132 8.17 11.05 -13.35
N SER A 133 7.12 11.76 -13.73
CA SER A 133 6.33 11.49 -14.94
C SER A 133 7.16 11.50 -16.22
N ASP A 134 8.25 12.28 -16.26
CA ASP A 134 9.22 12.32 -17.35
C ASP A 134 10.26 11.18 -17.31
N ARG A 135 10.20 10.32 -16.28
CA ARG A 135 11.09 9.17 -16.02
C ARG A 135 12.57 9.52 -15.87
N ARG A 136 12.91 10.81 -15.73
CA ARG A 136 14.32 11.26 -15.64
C ARG A 136 14.87 11.16 -14.24
N LEU A 137 14.06 11.50 -13.24
CA LEU A 137 14.48 11.67 -11.85
C LEU A 137 13.61 10.85 -10.88
N LEU A 138 14.20 10.56 -9.71
CA LEU A 138 13.46 10.12 -8.53
C LEU A 138 13.21 11.32 -7.63
N TYR A 139 12.04 11.37 -6.99
CA TYR A 139 11.71 12.37 -5.98
C TYR A 139 11.21 11.69 -4.71
N ALA A 140 11.52 12.29 -3.56
CA ALA A 140 11.01 11.83 -2.28
C ALA A 140 9.65 12.49 -1.97
N ALA A 141 8.73 11.72 -1.41
CA ALA A 141 7.46 12.21 -0.88
C ALA A 141 7.22 11.63 0.51
N GLY A 142 6.73 12.44 1.43
CA GLY A 142 6.25 11.96 2.72
C GLY A 142 4.97 11.14 2.54
N LEU A 143 4.77 10.18 3.42
CA LEU A 143 3.60 9.33 3.47
C LEU A 143 3.01 9.41 4.87
N PHE A 144 1.70 9.57 4.95
CA PHE A 144 0.95 9.37 6.18
C PHE A 144 -0.32 8.61 5.87
N ALA A 145 -0.63 7.60 6.67
CA ALA A 145 -1.91 6.94 6.66
C ALA A 145 -2.27 6.44 8.06
N ALA A 146 -3.56 6.23 8.30
CA ALA A 146 -4.07 5.65 9.51
C ALA A 146 -5.31 4.83 9.21
N THR A 147 -5.32 3.60 9.71
CA THR A 147 -6.47 2.71 9.58
C THR A 147 -7.10 2.50 10.95
N LEU A 148 -8.40 2.76 11.07
CA LEU A 148 -9.20 2.42 12.24
C LEU A 148 -9.99 1.15 11.94
N ASN A 149 -9.83 0.12 12.78
CA ASN A 149 -10.54 -1.14 12.64
C ASN A 149 -11.55 -1.33 13.77
N PHE A 150 -12.67 -1.94 13.42
CA PHE A 150 -13.68 -2.46 14.34
C PHE A 150 -13.93 -3.94 14.03
N ASN A 151 -13.63 -4.81 14.98
CA ASN A 151 -13.55 -6.26 14.85
C ASN A 151 -14.58 -6.95 15.77
N PRO A 152 -15.90 -6.89 15.46
CA PRO A 152 -16.95 -7.43 16.32
C PRO A 152 -16.90 -8.97 16.47
N SER A 153 -16.15 -9.66 15.61
CA SER A 153 -15.93 -11.10 15.72
C SER A 153 -14.62 -11.51 15.06
N LYS A 154 -14.21 -12.77 15.24
CA LYS A 154 -13.02 -13.34 14.58
C LYS A 154 -13.15 -13.46 13.05
N SER A 155 -14.37 -13.41 12.51
CA SER A 155 -14.64 -13.62 11.09
C SER A 155 -15.06 -12.35 10.36
N LEU A 156 -15.29 -11.25 11.08
CA LEU A 156 -15.82 -10.01 10.52
C LEU A 156 -15.07 -8.81 11.09
N SER A 157 -14.51 -8.01 10.18
CA SER A 157 -13.77 -6.80 10.46
C SER A 157 -14.26 -5.68 9.55
N PHE A 158 -14.52 -4.53 10.14
CA PHE A 158 -14.78 -3.28 9.44
C PHE A 158 -13.58 -2.37 9.60
N PHE A 159 -13.26 -1.61 8.56
CA PHE A 159 -12.14 -0.68 8.62
C PHE A 159 -12.45 0.61 7.88
N ILE A 160 -11.85 1.69 8.37
CA ILE A 160 -11.78 2.99 7.69
C ILE A 160 -10.31 3.31 7.56
N ASP A 161 -9.87 3.53 6.33
CA ASP A 161 -8.50 3.92 6.02
C ASP A 161 -8.46 5.35 5.48
N THR A 162 -7.49 6.12 5.95
CA THR A 162 -7.23 7.47 5.44
C THR A 162 -5.74 7.63 5.22
N GLY A 163 -5.35 8.33 4.17
CA GLY A 163 -3.94 8.57 3.88
C GLY A 163 -3.75 9.72 2.92
N THR A 164 -2.60 10.37 3.04
CA THR A 164 -2.18 11.46 2.18
C THR A 164 -0.67 11.38 1.94
N PRO A 165 -0.21 11.66 0.71
CA PRO A 165 1.13 12.15 0.52
C PRO A 165 1.30 13.44 1.32
N VAL A 166 2.39 13.54 2.09
CA VAL A 166 2.76 14.74 2.84
C VAL A 166 3.96 15.33 2.11
N PHE A 167 3.80 16.53 1.55
CA PHE A 167 4.84 17.23 0.81
C PHE A 167 5.68 18.10 1.74
#